data_AF-A0A352R707-F1
#
_entry.id   AF-A0A352R707-F1
#
_cell.length_a   1.000
_cell.length_b   1.000
_cell.length_c   1.000
_cell.angle_alpha   90.00
_cell.angle_beta   90.00
_cell.angle_gamma   90.00
#
_symmetry.space_group_name_H-M   'P 1'
#
loop_
_entity.id
_entity.type
_entity.pdbx_description
1 polymer ?
#
loop_
_entity_poly.entity_id
_entity_poly.type
_entity_poly.pdbx_seq_one_letter_code
_entity_poly.pdbx_strand_id
1 'polypeptide(L)'
;MKIKLLLVLLVAQFSFSQERSCATTEKMEELSNNPRMKAIYENHKRLFESEFERVSNENLNGAHRRATLRIPVAVHFPSASATLTESEKQCLRNLAQNQVDILNADFNAANSDLSIWTGNTGAFFPGVNTGALDVSFEIANGNHPASTGLANGALAITFRQAFGGGPN
;
A
#
# COMPACT_ATOMS: atom_id res chain seq x y z
N MET A 1 9.47 20.50 47.79
CA MET A 1 9.61 19.15 47.17
C MET A 1 8.38 18.71 46.36
N LYS A 2 7.15 19.13 46.70
CA LYS A 2 5.92 18.71 46.00
C LYS A 2 5.79 19.24 44.55
N ILE A 3 6.25 20.47 44.27
CA ILE A 3 6.21 21.07 42.93
C ILE A 3 7.20 20.41 41.95
N LYS A 4 8.39 20.01 42.44
CA LYS A 4 9.38 19.31 41.62
C LYS A 4 8.93 17.89 41.23
N LEU A 5 8.16 17.23 42.10
CA LEU A 5 7.57 15.91 41.82
C LEU A 5 6.44 15.99 40.76
N LEU A 6 5.63 17.06 40.80
CA LEU A 6 4.59 17.33 39.80
C LEU A 6 5.18 17.61 38.41
N LEU A 7 6.32 18.32 38.34
CA LEU A 7 6.97 18.63 37.07
C LEU A 7 7.57 17.37 36.40
N VAL A 8 8.11 16.45 37.19
CA VAL A 8 8.66 15.16 36.69
C VAL A 8 7.53 14.23 36.20
N LEU A 9 6.37 14.24 36.86
CA LEU A 9 5.20 13.46 36.44
C LEU A 9 4.59 13.98 35.11
N LEU A 10 4.69 15.29 34.84
CA LEU A 10 4.20 15.90 33.59
C LEU A 10 5.06 15.53 32.36
N VAL A 11 6.37 15.32 32.55
CA VAL A 11 7.32 15.01 31.47
C VAL A 11 7.25 13.53 31.08
N ALA A 12 6.83 12.64 31.97
CA ALA A 12 6.68 11.20 31.68
C ALA A 12 5.42 10.85 30.87
N GLN A 13 4.57 11.83 30.56
CA GLN A 13 3.37 11.65 29.73
C GLN A 13 3.66 11.85 28.22
N PHE A 14 4.93 11.88 27.80
CA PHE A 14 5.27 11.77 26.38
C PHE A 14 4.66 10.48 25.85
N SER A 15 3.54 10.65 25.16
CA SER A 15 2.79 9.60 24.53
C SER A 15 3.70 8.99 23.49
N PHE A 16 4.17 7.77 23.76
CA PHE A 16 4.71 6.93 22.70
C PHE A 16 3.55 6.66 21.75
N SER A 17 3.44 7.46 20.69
CA SER A 17 2.61 7.12 19.55
C SER A 17 3.09 5.76 19.06
N GLN A 18 2.19 4.82 18.81
CA GLN A 18 2.58 3.55 18.20
C GLN A 18 3.13 3.86 16.81
N GLU A 19 4.45 3.83 16.66
CA GLU A 19 5.07 3.88 15.34
C GLU A 19 4.73 2.56 14.64
N ARG A 20 4.04 2.67 13.49
CA ARG A 20 3.94 1.56 12.56
C ARG A 20 5.35 1.33 12.01
N SER A 21 5.92 0.15 12.24
CA SER A 21 7.17 -0.22 11.55
C SER A 21 6.88 -0.39 10.06
N CYS A 22 7.63 0.31 9.22
CA CYS A 22 7.54 0.19 7.78
C CYS A 22 8.94 -0.08 7.23
N ALA A 23 9.23 -1.37 7.01
CA ALA A 23 10.55 -1.88 6.65
C ALA A 23 11.18 -1.23 5.40
N THR A 24 10.40 -0.48 4.60
CA THR A 24 10.92 0.24 3.43
C THR A 24 11.88 1.36 3.82
N THR A 25 11.70 2.00 4.97
CA THR A 25 12.56 3.11 5.42
C THR A 25 13.93 2.58 5.82
N GLU A 26 13.96 1.60 6.72
CA GLU A 26 15.18 0.95 7.17
C GLU A 26 15.89 0.28 5.99
N LYS A 27 15.12 -0.34 5.07
CA LYS A 27 15.72 -0.93 3.87
C LYS A 27 16.31 0.11 2.93
N MET A 28 15.66 1.26 2.75
CA MET A 28 16.21 2.35 1.94
C MET A 28 17.49 2.92 2.55
N GLU A 29 17.55 3.06 3.88
CA GLU A 29 18.77 3.46 4.58
C GLU A 29 19.91 2.45 4.38
N GLU A 30 19.63 1.15 4.56
CA GLU A 30 20.59 0.08 4.30
C GLU A 30 21.12 0.13 2.85
N LEU A 31 20.22 0.24 1.87
CA LEU A 31 20.58 0.30 0.45
C LEU A 31 21.37 1.57 0.11
N SER A 32 21.10 2.69 0.79
CA SER A 32 21.83 3.95 0.58
C SER A 32 23.29 3.88 1.04
N ASN A 33 23.61 3.00 2.00
CA ASN A 33 24.98 2.75 2.43
C ASN A 33 25.78 1.89 1.44
N ASN A 34 25.14 1.26 0.46
CA ASN A 34 25.79 0.54 -0.62
C ASN A 34 26.01 1.47 -1.83
N PRO A 35 27.26 1.80 -2.22
CA PRO A 35 27.52 2.76 -3.30
C PRO A 35 26.88 2.42 -4.63
N ARG A 36 26.79 1.12 -4.98
CA ARG A 36 26.16 0.66 -6.21
C ARG A 36 24.65 0.87 -6.18
N MET A 37 24.00 0.50 -5.08
CA MET A 37 22.55 0.64 -4.94
C MET A 37 22.14 2.11 -4.85
N LYS A 38 22.94 2.94 -4.15
CA LYS A 38 22.78 4.39 -4.13
C LYS A 38 22.84 4.99 -5.53
N ALA A 39 23.85 4.62 -6.34
CA ALA A 39 23.96 5.10 -7.71
C ALA A 39 22.76 4.69 -8.59
N ILE A 40 22.24 3.46 -8.41
CA ILE A 40 21.03 3.00 -9.10
C ILE A 40 19.81 3.83 -8.69
N TYR A 41 19.63 4.05 -7.39
CA TYR A 41 18.53 4.85 -6.86
C TYR A 41 18.57 6.29 -7.39
N GLU A 42 19.72 6.95 -7.33
CA GLU A 42 19.91 8.31 -7.85
C GLU A 42 19.62 8.38 -9.35
N ASN A 43 20.05 7.37 -10.11
CA ASN A 43 19.73 7.28 -11.54
C ASN A 43 18.23 7.14 -11.79
N HIS A 44 17.54 6.26 -11.06
CA HIS A 44 16.08 6.09 -11.18
C HIS A 44 15.32 7.35 -10.77
N LYS A 45 15.75 8.02 -9.70
CA LYS A 45 15.17 9.29 -9.25
C LYS A 45 15.28 10.35 -10.34
N ARG A 46 16.46 10.52 -10.93
CA ARG A 46 16.68 11.46 -12.04
C ARG A 46 15.81 11.15 -13.26
N LEU A 47 15.69 9.88 -13.64
CA LEU A 47 14.84 9.46 -14.75
C LEU A 47 13.35 9.73 -14.46
N PHE A 48 12.91 9.42 -13.24
CA PHE A 48 11.55 9.70 -12.79
C PHE A 48 11.23 11.18 -12.82
N GLU A 49 12.11 12.04 -12.27
CA GLU A 49 11.93 13.50 -12.27
C GLU A 49 11.86 14.04 -13.70
N SER A 50 12.74 13.59 -14.60
CA SER A 50 12.72 14.01 -16.01
C SER A 50 11.42 13.60 -16.72
N GLU A 51 10.94 12.37 -16.52
CA GLU A 51 9.67 11.93 -17.14
C GLU A 51 8.46 12.61 -16.50
N PHE A 52 8.50 12.86 -15.20
CA PHE A 52 7.45 13.58 -14.50
C PHE A 52 7.32 15.01 -15.01
N GLU A 53 8.42 15.74 -15.22
CA GLU A 53 8.41 17.06 -15.83
C GLU A 53 7.87 17.03 -17.26
N ARG A 54 8.34 16.08 -18.09
CA ARG A 54 7.88 15.91 -19.47
C ARG A 54 6.37 15.68 -19.52
N VAL A 55 5.88 14.69 -18.77
CA VAL A 55 4.46 14.32 -18.71
C VAL A 55 3.61 15.42 -18.10
N SER A 56 4.10 16.14 -17.07
CA SER A 56 3.37 17.26 -16.45
C SER A 56 3.17 18.42 -17.42
N ASN A 57 4.19 18.75 -18.22
CA ASN A 57 4.10 19.78 -19.25
C ASN A 57 3.19 19.36 -20.42
N GLU A 58 3.16 18.08 -20.79
CA GLU A 58 2.26 17.54 -21.81
C GLU A 58 0.80 17.45 -21.34
N ASN A 59 0.56 17.12 -20.07
CA ASN A 59 -0.77 17.02 -19.46
C ASN A 59 -1.55 18.35 -19.46
N LEU A 60 -0.87 19.50 -19.57
CA LEU A 60 -1.51 20.81 -19.73
C LEU A 60 -2.29 20.95 -21.05
N ASN A 61 -2.06 20.06 -22.03
CA ASN A 61 -2.75 20.05 -23.32
C ASN A 61 -4.00 19.15 -23.37
N GLY A 62 -4.47 18.64 -22.22
CA GLY A 62 -5.82 18.05 -22.08
C GLY A 62 -6.07 16.71 -22.76
N ALA A 63 -5.04 16.05 -23.30
CA ALA A 63 -5.19 14.82 -24.09
C ALA A 63 -5.38 13.54 -23.26
N HIS A 64 -5.00 13.53 -21.99
CA HIS A 64 -5.19 12.39 -21.09
C HIS A 64 -6.54 12.49 -20.39
N ARG A 65 -7.61 12.06 -21.08
CA ARG A 65 -8.92 11.83 -20.47
C ARG A 65 -8.75 10.91 -19.26
N ARG A 66 -9.27 11.33 -18.11
CA ARG A 66 -9.32 10.58 -16.84
C ARG A 66 -10.13 9.29 -17.02
N ALA A 67 -9.49 8.25 -17.54
CA ALA A 67 -10.01 6.90 -17.42
C ALA A 67 -9.54 6.36 -16.07
N THR A 68 -10.45 5.71 -15.33
CA THR A 68 -10.11 5.03 -14.09
C THR A 68 -8.92 4.10 -14.29
N LEU A 69 -7.86 4.29 -13.50
CA LEU A 69 -6.67 3.46 -13.54
C LEU A 69 -7.01 2.07 -12.97
N ARG A 70 -6.99 1.04 -13.82
CA ARG A 70 -7.27 -0.35 -13.39
C ARG A 70 -5.99 -1.06 -13.02
N ILE A 71 -5.89 -1.53 -11.78
CA ILE A 71 -4.74 -2.26 -11.25
C ILE A 71 -5.17 -3.70 -10.95
N PRO A 72 -4.78 -4.68 -11.79
CA PRO A 72 -5.03 -6.09 -11.51
C PRO A 72 -4.15 -6.57 -10.35
N VAL A 73 -4.76 -7.25 -9.38
CA VAL A 73 -4.13 -7.71 -8.14
C VAL A 73 -4.09 -9.24 -8.12
N ALA A 74 -2.93 -9.80 -7.75
CA ALA A 74 -2.78 -11.18 -7.34
C ALA A 74 -2.43 -11.23 -5.86
N VAL A 75 -3.05 -12.14 -5.10
CA VAL A 75 -2.86 -12.28 -3.65
C VAL A 75 -2.26 -13.64 -3.34
N HIS A 76 -1.16 -13.64 -2.59
CA HIS A 76 -0.44 -14.86 -2.25
C HIS A 76 -0.45 -15.06 -0.73
N PHE A 77 -0.91 -16.23 -0.29
CA PHE A 77 -0.81 -16.70 1.09
C PHE A 77 0.29 -17.78 1.17
N PRO A 78 1.58 -17.42 1.19
CA PRO A 78 2.68 -18.39 1.12
C PRO A 78 2.74 -19.29 2.36
N SER A 79 2.42 -18.74 3.54
CA SER A 79 2.42 -19.47 4.81
C SER A 79 1.09 -20.19 5.11
N ALA A 80 0.20 -20.29 4.13
CA ALA A 80 -1.04 -21.04 4.27
C ALA A 80 -0.79 -22.50 4.68
N SER A 81 -1.62 -23.07 5.56
CA SER A 81 -1.46 -24.48 5.96
C SER A 81 -1.65 -25.42 4.77
N ALA A 82 -0.89 -26.52 4.74
CA ALA A 82 -1.09 -27.61 3.78
C ALA A 82 -2.45 -28.32 3.96
N THR A 83 -3.07 -28.18 5.13
CA THR A 83 -4.31 -28.84 5.50
C THR A 83 -5.52 -27.91 5.45
N LEU A 84 -5.42 -26.76 4.78
CA LEU A 84 -6.56 -25.84 4.67
C LEU A 84 -7.74 -26.53 3.99
N THR A 85 -8.88 -26.50 4.68
CA THR A 85 -10.18 -26.87 4.16
C THR A 85 -10.66 -25.83 3.13
N GLU A 86 -11.64 -26.20 2.31
CA GLU A 86 -12.22 -25.25 1.34
C GLU A 86 -12.94 -24.08 2.02
N SER A 87 -13.52 -24.27 3.20
CA SER A 87 -14.13 -23.18 3.97
C SER A 87 -13.08 -22.17 4.46
N GLU A 88 -11.92 -22.64 4.93
CA GLU A 88 -10.82 -21.75 5.33
C GLU A 88 -10.21 -21.03 4.13
N LYS A 89 -10.04 -21.71 2.98
CA LYS A 89 -9.62 -21.06 1.73
C LYS A 89 -10.61 -19.98 1.33
N GLN A 90 -11.92 -20.24 1.44
CA GLN A 90 -12.94 -19.23 1.15
C GLN A 90 -12.86 -18.03 2.11
N CYS A 91 -12.59 -18.26 3.39
CA CYS A 91 -12.35 -17.18 4.34
C CYS A 91 -11.17 -16.28 3.91
N LEU A 92 -10.06 -16.89 3.48
CA LEU A 92 -8.90 -16.16 2.97
C LEU A 92 -9.18 -15.42 1.66
N ARG A 93 -10.01 -15.97 0.77
CA ARG A 93 -10.47 -15.26 -0.43
C ARG A 93 -11.32 -14.04 -0.07
N ASN A 94 -12.23 -14.18 0.89
CA ASN A 94 -13.05 -13.07 1.38
C ASN A 94 -12.17 -12.00 2.06
N LEU A 95 -11.15 -12.41 2.81
CA LEU A 95 -10.17 -11.49 3.40
C LEU A 95 -9.42 -10.70 2.33
N ALA A 96 -8.96 -11.37 1.26
CA ALA A 96 -8.32 -10.72 0.13
C ALA A 96 -9.24 -9.71 -0.56
N GLN A 97 -10.50 -10.09 -0.79
CA GLN A 97 -11.51 -9.19 -1.38
C GLN A 97 -11.75 -7.97 -0.49
N ASN A 98 -11.94 -8.18 0.82
CA ASN A 98 -12.13 -7.09 1.78
C ASN A 98 -10.94 -6.11 1.78
N GLN A 99 -9.71 -6.60 1.66
CA GLN A 99 -8.55 -5.72 1.56
C GLN A 99 -8.55 -4.90 0.26
N VAL A 100 -8.95 -5.49 -0.87
CA VAL A 100 -9.12 -4.78 -2.14
C VAL A 100 -10.23 -3.73 -2.05
N ASP A 101 -11.34 -4.04 -1.38
CA ASP A 101 -12.44 -3.09 -1.16
C ASP A 101 -11.99 -1.90 -0.32
N ILE A 102 -11.19 -2.13 0.73
CA ILE A 102 -10.56 -1.06 1.53
C ILE A 102 -9.63 -0.19 0.67
N LEU A 103 -8.77 -0.79 -0.15
CA LEU A 103 -7.88 -0.02 -1.06
C LEU A 103 -8.69 0.85 -2.03
N ASN A 104 -9.77 0.30 -2.60
CA ASN A 104 -10.66 1.06 -3.46
C ASN A 104 -11.34 2.21 -2.73
N ALA A 105 -11.75 2.02 -1.48
CA ALA A 105 -12.35 3.09 -0.67
C ALA A 105 -11.33 4.19 -0.34
N ASP A 106 -10.16 3.82 0.17
CA ASP A 106 -9.12 4.76 0.62
C ASP A 106 -8.55 5.59 -0.54
N PHE A 107 -8.21 4.94 -1.66
CA PHE A 107 -7.59 5.62 -2.80
C PHE A 107 -8.56 6.53 -3.56
N ASN A 108 -9.87 6.36 -3.35
CA ASN A 108 -10.89 7.18 -4.00
C ASN A 108 -11.63 8.10 -3.01
N ALA A 109 -11.11 8.27 -1.79
CA ALA A 109 -11.74 9.06 -0.73
C ALA A 109 -13.22 8.68 -0.48
N ALA A 110 -13.53 7.40 -0.58
CA ALA A 110 -14.84 6.81 -0.28
C ALA A 110 -14.85 6.03 1.04
N ASN A 111 -13.75 6.04 1.78
CA ASN A 111 -13.62 5.46 3.11
C ASN A 111 -14.50 6.19 4.13
N SER A 112 -15.21 5.43 4.97
CA SER A 112 -16.24 5.97 5.87
C SER A 112 -15.67 6.86 6.99
N ASP A 113 -14.44 6.59 7.42
CA ASP A 113 -13.72 7.34 8.43
C ASP A 113 -13.12 8.65 7.91
N LEU A 114 -13.25 8.97 6.61
CA LEU A 114 -12.90 10.27 6.04
C LEU A 114 -13.58 11.43 6.79
N SER A 115 -14.79 11.20 7.30
CA SER A 115 -15.54 12.13 8.13
C SER A 115 -14.77 12.57 9.39
N ILE A 116 -13.92 11.70 9.95
CA ILE A 116 -13.05 12.01 11.10
C ILE A 116 -11.99 13.03 10.68
N TRP A 117 -11.41 12.87 9.48
CA TRP A 117 -10.45 13.82 8.93
C TRP A 117 -11.07 15.19 8.74
N THR A 118 -12.21 15.26 8.03
CA THR A 118 -12.86 16.53 7.70
C THR A 118 -13.49 17.23 8.90
N GLY A 119 -13.95 16.46 9.89
CA GLY A 119 -14.64 17.00 11.07
C GLY A 119 -13.69 17.49 12.16
N ASN A 120 -12.59 16.78 12.40
CA ASN A 120 -11.77 16.99 13.60
C ASN A 120 -10.27 17.07 13.29
N THR A 121 -9.72 16.09 12.56
CA THR A 121 -8.27 15.87 12.51
C THR A 121 -7.55 16.84 11.57
N GLY A 122 -8.17 17.20 10.44
CA GLY A 122 -7.52 18.00 9.39
C GLY A 122 -7.07 19.39 9.86
N ALA A 123 -7.72 19.96 10.89
CA ALA A 123 -7.33 21.25 11.47
C ALA A 123 -5.92 21.23 12.10
N PHE A 124 -5.41 20.05 12.50
CA PHE A 124 -4.06 19.90 13.03
C PHE A 124 -2.98 19.74 11.95
N PHE A 125 -3.37 19.62 10.67
CA PHE A 125 -2.47 19.37 9.52
C PHE A 125 -2.72 20.40 8.41
N PRO A 126 -2.37 21.69 8.63
CA PRO A 126 -2.62 22.74 7.65
C PRO A 126 -1.89 22.48 6.33
N GLY A 127 -2.59 22.67 5.21
CA GLY A 127 -2.05 22.45 3.86
C GLY A 127 -2.17 21.01 3.33
N VAL A 128 -2.68 20.07 4.15
CA VAL A 128 -2.95 18.70 3.72
C VAL A 128 -4.41 18.58 3.29
N ASN A 129 -4.63 18.31 2.01
CA ASN A 129 -5.98 18.16 1.43
C ASN A 129 -6.27 16.69 1.14
N THR A 130 -7.55 16.32 1.26
CA THR A 130 -8.06 15.03 0.78
C THR A 130 -8.15 15.04 -0.74
N GLY A 131 -7.98 13.88 -1.37
CA GLY A 131 -8.13 13.72 -2.82
C GLY A 131 -8.54 12.31 -3.20
N ALA A 132 -9.07 12.16 -4.42
CA ALA A 132 -9.45 10.88 -5.00
C ALA A 132 -8.60 10.62 -6.25
N LEU A 133 -8.01 9.44 -6.34
CA LEU A 133 -7.08 9.08 -7.42
C LEU A 133 -7.77 8.54 -8.68
N ASP A 134 -9.05 8.16 -8.61
CA ASP A 134 -9.79 7.49 -9.69
C ASP A 134 -9.06 6.20 -10.15
N VAL A 135 -8.91 5.28 -9.20
CA VAL A 135 -8.23 3.98 -9.37
C VAL A 135 -9.15 2.84 -8.97
N SER A 136 -9.03 1.70 -9.66
CA SER A 136 -9.77 0.48 -9.36
C SER A 136 -8.80 -0.69 -9.23
N PHE A 137 -8.65 -1.19 -8.00
CA PHE A 137 -7.98 -2.45 -7.70
C PHE A 137 -8.97 -3.60 -7.90
N GLU A 138 -8.57 -4.59 -8.69
CA GLU A 138 -9.43 -5.74 -9.03
C GLU A 138 -8.60 -7.02 -8.92
N ILE A 139 -9.09 -8.02 -8.18
CA ILE A 139 -8.40 -9.31 -8.15
C ILE A 139 -8.50 -9.93 -9.54
N ALA A 140 -7.35 -10.19 -10.16
CA ALA A 140 -7.28 -10.72 -11.51
C ALA A 140 -7.99 -12.08 -11.57
N ASN A 141 -8.69 -12.35 -12.67
CA ASN A 141 -9.40 -13.61 -12.86
C ASN A 141 -8.97 -14.37 -14.14
N GLY A 142 -7.90 -13.94 -14.79
CA GLY A 142 -7.41 -14.61 -15.99
C GLY A 142 -5.95 -14.29 -16.30
N ASN A 143 -5.43 -14.94 -17.34
CA ASN A 143 -4.03 -14.89 -17.75
C ASN A 143 -3.07 -15.34 -16.62
N HIS A 144 -3.51 -16.32 -15.82
CA HIS A 144 -2.70 -16.85 -14.74
C HIS A 144 -1.49 -17.61 -15.29
N PRO A 145 -0.30 -17.49 -14.69
CA PRO A 145 0.83 -18.34 -15.02
C PRO A 145 0.48 -19.82 -14.80
N ALA A 146 0.91 -20.70 -15.71
CA ALA A 146 0.62 -22.14 -15.62
C ALA A 146 1.09 -22.77 -14.29
N SER A 147 2.16 -22.24 -13.69
CA SER A 147 2.71 -22.68 -12.41
C SER A 147 1.81 -22.42 -11.20
N THR A 148 0.74 -21.63 -11.34
CA THR A 148 -0.20 -21.34 -10.24
C THR A 148 -1.28 -22.42 -10.08
N GLY A 149 -1.52 -23.23 -11.12
CA GLY A 149 -2.62 -24.19 -11.15
C GLY A 149 -4.01 -23.55 -11.18
N LEU A 150 -4.12 -22.23 -11.39
CA LEU A 150 -5.41 -21.53 -11.49
C LEU A 150 -5.93 -21.56 -12.93
N ALA A 151 -7.21 -21.92 -13.08
CA ALA A 151 -7.91 -21.80 -14.36
C ALA A 151 -8.35 -20.35 -14.61
N ASN A 152 -8.46 -19.96 -15.89
CA ASN A 152 -9.13 -18.71 -16.25
C ASN A 152 -10.58 -18.71 -15.73
N GLY A 153 -11.00 -17.57 -15.17
CA GLY A 153 -12.23 -17.40 -14.40
C GLY A 153 -12.03 -17.51 -12.88
N ALA A 154 -10.97 -18.19 -12.41
CA ALA A 154 -10.66 -18.26 -10.98
C ALA A 154 -9.95 -16.98 -10.52
N LEU A 155 -10.25 -16.50 -9.31
CA LEU A 155 -9.52 -15.36 -8.72
C LEU A 155 -8.04 -15.72 -8.51
N ALA A 156 -7.15 -14.78 -8.81
CA ALA A 156 -5.69 -14.84 -8.67
C ALA A 156 -5.27 -14.85 -7.18
N ILE A 157 -5.69 -15.90 -6.47
CA ILE A 157 -5.44 -16.09 -5.05
C ILE A 157 -4.84 -17.48 -4.88
N THR A 158 -3.56 -17.51 -4.50
CA THR A 158 -2.79 -18.76 -4.35
C THR A 158 -2.44 -19.01 -2.89
N PHE A 159 -2.36 -20.29 -2.54
CA PHE A 159 -1.96 -20.76 -1.21
C PHE A 159 -0.67 -21.55 -1.32
N ARG A 160 0.24 -21.41 -0.35
CA ARG A 160 1.52 -22.15 -0.31
C ARG A 160 2.46 -21.91 -1.48
N GLN A 161 2.32 -20.76 -2.12
CA GLN A 161 3.16 -20.36 -3.24
C GLN A 161 3.72 -18.98 -2.95
N ALA A 162 5.04 -18.87 -2.97
CA ALA A 162 5.73 -17.59 -2.90
C ALA A 162 5.52 -16.79 -4.20
N PHE A 163 5.58 -15.47 -4.09
CA PHE A 163 5.59 -14.59 -5.25
C PHE A 163 6.77 -14.95 -6.18
N GLY A 164 6.53 -15.05 -7.49
CA GLY A 164 7.57 -15.34 -8.48
C GLY A 164 8.00 -16.81 -8.59
N GLY A 165 7.30 -17.76 -7.94
CA GLY A 165 7.56 -19.19 -8.10
C GLY A 165 8.81 -19.71 -7.38
N GLY A 166 9.35 -18.96 -6.43
CA GLY A 166 10.41 -19.44 -5.53
C GLY A 166 9.90 -20.54 -4.59
N PRO A 167 10.75 -21.51 -4.19
CA PRO A 167 10.39 -22.49 -3.18
C PRO A 167 10.15 -21.81 -1.82
N ASN A 168 9.26 -22.40 -1.02
CA ASN A 168 9.07 -22.04 0.40
C ASN A 168 10.26 -22.52 1.24
#